data_AF-A0A2G6PAS6-F1
#
_entry.id   AF-A0A2G6PAS6-F1
#
_cell.length_a   1.000
_cell.length_b   1.000
_cell.length_c   1.000
_cell.angle_alpha   90.00
_cell.angle_beta   90.00
_cell.angle_gamma   90.00
#
_symmetry.space_group_name_H-M   'P 1'
#
loop_
_entity.id
_entity.type
_entity.pdbx_description
1 polymer ?
#
loop_
_entity_poly.entity_id
_entity_poly.type
_entity_poly.pdbx_seq_one_letter_code
_entity_poly.pdbx_strand_id
1 'polypeptide(L)'
;MAVVSMKALLETGVHFGHRTRRWNPKMKPYIFTERNGIHILDLQQTLVLIEDAYNLVRDTVAEGGEILFVGTKRQAIDTIASEASRANQPYVNERWLGGTLTNWKTISERISYLEKLEQRRDAGEFDYLKKRERLRYEREIEKLNLRLGGIRNMKGLPALMFVIDVTQEETAVREANILKIPVIGVVDTNCDPDPIDHIIPSNDDAIRAIKLIVGKMADAALEGLNMRKEEVDAEITDFDSYEAEAAYDGVEDVDDEQLLGASTLAKIREAEDEEAVAEEAVEEAEIDVVAETASAEVVGADEENE
;
A
#
# COMPACT_ATOMS: atom_id res chain seq x y z
N MET A 1 3.18 -26.02 -1.85
CA MET A 1 4.52 -26.31 -2.41
C MET A 1 5.52 -25.63 -1.48
N ALA A 2 6.63 -26.27 -1.08
CA ALA A 2 7.55 -25.66 -0.12
C ALA A 2 8.08 -24.31 -0.66
N VAL A 3 7.76 -23.21 0.04
CA VAL A 3 8.03 -21.83 -0.38
C VAL A 3 9.55 -21.58 -0.58
N VAL A 4 10.35 -22.19 0.31
CA VAL A 4 11.82 -22.10 0.31
C VAL A 4 12.43 -23.47 0.65
N SER A 5 13.55 -23.82 0.01
CA SER A 5 14.30 -25.03 0.39
C SER A 5 15.28 -24.74 1.54
N MET A 6 15.49 -25.72 2.43
CA MET A 6 16.48 -25.62 3.51
C MET A 6 17.90 -25.31 2.98
N LYS A 7 18.24 -25.88 1.81
CA LYS A 7 19.52 -25.62 1.14
C LYS A 7 19.67 -24.14 0.79
N ALA A 8 18.63 -23.50 0.26
CA ALA A 8 18.65 -22.08 -0.07
C ALA A 8 18.86 -21.21 1.19
N LEU A 9 18.18 -21.51 2.31
CA LEU A 9 18.38 -20.79 3.58
C LEU A 9 19.82 -20.91 4.10
N LEU A 10 20.44 -22.07 3.91
CA LEU A 10 21.80 -22.31 4.35
C LEU A 10 22.82 -21.58 3.46
N GLU A 11 22.62 -21.59 2.14
CA GLU A 11 23.49 -20.91 1.16
C GLU A 11 23.41 -19.37 1.25
N THR A 12 22.23 -18.81 1.58
CA THR A 12 22.05 -17.36 1.73
C THR A 12 22.52 -16.82 3.07
N GLY A 13 22.77 -17.70 4.05
CA GLY A 13 23.30 -17.33 5.37
C GLY A 13 22.24 -16.86 6.37
N VAL A 14 20.98 -17.28 6.21
CA VAL A 14 19.86 -16.96 7.12
C VAL A 14 20.11 -17.46 8.55
N HIS A 15 20.82 -18.57 8.69
CA HIS A 15 21.10 -19.22 9.97
C HIS A 15 22.10 -18.48 10.86
N PHE A 16 22.84 -17.49 10.34
CA PHE A 16 23.81 -16.74 11.14
C PHE A 16 23.09 -15.65 11.93
N GLY A 17 23.21 -15.68 13.25
CA GLY A 17 22.80 -14.57 14.10
C GLY A 17 23.96 -13.68 14.53
N HIS A 18 23.73 -12.89 15.57
CA HIS A 18 24.73 -12.02 16.19
C HIS A 18 25.67 -12.77 17.16
N ARG A 19 26.67 -12.03 17.65
CA ARG A 19 27.61 -12.51 18.67
C ARG A 19 26.92 -12.77 20.00
N THR A 20 27.42 -13.73 20.77
CA THR A 20 26.81 -14.18 22.04
C THR A 20 26.75 -13.16 23.16
N ARG A 21 27.47 -12.04 23.03
CA ARG A 21 27.36 -10.91 23.97
C ARG A 21 26.19 -9.96 23.67
N ARG A 22 25.60 -10.05 22.48
CA ARG A 22 24.59 -9.10 21.97
C ARG A 22 23.22 -9.74 21.78
N TRP A 23 22.98 -10.91 22.37
CA TRP A 23 21.72 -11.62 22.21
C TRP A 23 20.67 -11.21 23.24
N ASN A 24 19.41 -11.34 22.87
CA ASN A 24 18.26 -11.18 23.74
C ASN A 24 17.87 -12.57 24.30
N PRO A 25 17.77 -12.75 25.63
CA PRO A 25 17.38 -14.02 26.24
C PRO A 25 16.04 -14.59 25.74
N LYS A 26 15.10 -13.75 25.31
CA LYS A 26 13.81 -14.17 24.76
C LYS A 26 13.94 -14.88 23.41
N MET A 27 15.02 -14.65 22.68
CA MET A 27 15.33 -15.34 21.42
C MET A 27 15.85 -16.77 21.61
N LYS A 28 16.03 -17.24 22.86
CA LYS A 28 16.51 -18.59 23.16
C LYS A 28 15.75 -19.72 22.44
N PRO A 29 14.42 -19.70 22.29
CA PRO A 29 13.69 -20.77 21.60
C PRO A 29 14.07 -20.92 20.11
N TYR A 30 14.44 -19.81 19.47
CA TYR A 30 14.78 -19.74 18.05
C TYR A 30 16.28 -19.99 17.76
N ILE A 31 17.11 -20.08 18.80
CA ILE A 31 18.55 -20.31 18.70
C ILE A 31 18.82 -21.82 18.81
N PHE A 32 19.43 -22.39 17.79
CA PHE A 32 19.81 -23.80 17.75
C PHE A 32 21.08 -24.09 18.55
N THR A 33 22.19 -23.39 18.25
CA THR A 33 23.47 -23.59 18.95
C THR A 33 24.36 -22.35 18.83
N GLU A 34 25.42 -22.28 19.63
CA GLU A 34 26.51 -21.33 19.45
C GLU A 34 27.70 -22.03 18.75
N ARG A 35 28.35 -21.34 17.81
CA ARG A 35 29.62 -21.78 17.21
C ARG A 35 30.55 -20.59 17.03
N ASN A 36 31.79 -20.70 17.52
CA ASN A 36 32.80 -19.63 17.41
C ASN A 36 32.33 -18.26 17.93
N GLY A 37 31.49 -18.23 18.96
CA GLY A 37 30.97 -16.99 19.54
C GLY A 37 29.83 -16.32 18.75
N ILE A 38 29.27 -17.01 17.75
CA ILE A 38 28.10 -16.58 16.96
C ILE A 38 26.94 -17.54 17.23
N HIS A 39 25.74 -16.99 17.45
CA HIS A 39 24.54 -17.80 17.55
C HIS A 39 24.07 -18.28 16.17
N ILE A 40 23.63 -19.53 16.11
CA ILE A 40 23.05 -20.15 14.93
C ILE A 40 21.55 -20.30 15.18
N LEU A 41 20.74 -19.74 14.29
CA LEU A 41 19.29 -19.84 14.32
C LEU A 41 18.80 -21.22 13.82
N ASP A 42 17.68 -21.67 14.35
CA ASP A 42 17.06 -22.93 13.95
C ASP A 42 16.28 -22.79 12.63
N LEU A 43 16.89 -23.27 11.54
CA LEU A 43 16.30 -23.22 10.21
C LEU A 43 15.03 -24.06 10.06
N GLN A 44 14.83 -25.10 10.88
CA GLN A 44 13.60 -25.90 10.80
C GLN A 44 12.40 -25.08 11.26
N GLN A 45 12.57 -24.35 12.38
CA GLN A 45 11.56 -23.41 12.86
C GLN A 45 11.36 -22.26 11.86
N THR A 46 12.44 -21.68 11.34
CA THR A 46 12.36 -20.61 10.33
C THR A 46 11.56 -21.05 9.10
N LEU A 47 11.72 -22.29 8.62
CA LEU A 47 10.97 -22.78 7.46
C LEU A 47 9.46 -22.77 7.68
N VAL A 48 9.00 -23.28 8.83
CA VAL A 48 7.58 -23.32 9.19
C VAL A 48 7.03 -21.90 9.31
N LEU A 49 7.75 -21.03 10.02
CA LEU A 49 7.33 -19.64 10.25
C LEU A 49 7.33 -18.80 8.96
N ILE A 50 8.24 -19.07 8.02
CA ILE A 50 8.20 -18.45 6.68
C ILE A 50 6.96 -18.90 5.91
N GLU A 51 6.58 -20.18 5.99
CA GLU A 51 5.39 -20.69 5.31
C GLU A 51 4.11 -20.09 5.90
N ASP A 52 4.02 -19.98 7.22
CA ASP A 52 2.89 -19.33 7.90
C ASP A 52 2.78 -17.86 7.50
N ALA A 53 3.90 -17.12 7.52
CA ALA A 53 3.95 -15.72 7.09
C ALA A 53 3.61 -15.57 5.60
N TYR A 54 4.08 -16.49 4.75
CA TYR A 54 3.79 -16.48 3.32
C TYR A 54 2.29 -16.63 3.04
N ASN A 55 1.64 -17.58 3.71
CA ASN A 55 0.20 -17.79 3.57
C ASN A 55 -0.58 -16.57 4.06
N LEU A 56 -0.21 -16.01 5.22
CA LEU A 56 -0.86 -14.81 5.76
C LEU A 56 -0.78 -13.61 4.81
N VAL A 57 0.40 -13.37 4.24
CA VAL A 57 0.64 -12.30 3.25
C VAL A 57 -0.20 -12.52 1.99
N ARG A 58 -0.21 -13.74 1.45
CA ARG A 58 -1.00 -14.08 0.27
C ARG A 58 -2.49 -13.84 0.52
N ASP A 59 -3.01 -14.37 1.62
CA ASP A 59 -4.44 -14.33 1.94
C ASP A 59 -4.91 -12.89 2.22
N THR A 60 -4.10 -12.09 2.92
CA THR A 60 -4.40 -10.66 3.17
C THR A 60 -4.49 -9.86 1.88
N VAL A 61 -3.61 -10.14 0.91
CA VAL A 61 -3.62 -9.43 -0.38
C VAL A 61 -4.74 -9.93 -1.30
N ALA A 62 -5.09 -11.21 -1.22
CA ALA A 62 -6.24 -11.77 -1.92
C ALA A 62 -7.54 -11.07 -1.48
N GLU A 63 -7.70 -10.82 -0.17
CA GLU A 63 -8.81 -10.03 0.38
C GLU A 63 -8.78 -8.54 -0.02
N GLY A 64 -7.72 -8.07 -0.68
CA GLY A 64 -7.55 -6.70 -1.13
C GLY A 64 -6.86 -5.77 -0.12
N GLY A 65 -6.27 -6.32 0.94
CA GLY A 65 -5.46 -5.56 1.89
C GLY A 65 -4.10 -5.15 1.31
N GLU A 66 -3.62 -3.98 1.72
CA GLU A 66 -2.26 -3.49 1.38
C GLU A 66 -1.25 -3.92 2.45
N ILE A 67 -0.05 -4.32 2.01
CA ILE A 67 1.05 -4.72 2.89
C ILE A 67 2.15 -3.68 2.86
N LEU A 68 2.47 -3.11 4.02
CA LEU A 68 3.54 -2.13 4.14
C LEU A 68 4.89 -2.80 4.42
N PHE A 69 5.81 -2.73 3.47
CA PHE A 69 7.19 -3.21 3.63
C PHE A 69 8.07 -2.12 4.28
N VAL A 70 8.68 -2.42 5.42
CA VAL A 70 9.49 -1.45 6.18
C VAL A 70 10.89 -2.00 6.43
N GLY A 71 11.89 -1.18 6.15
CA GLY A 71 13.26 -1.44 6.59
C GLY A 71 14.24 -0.37 6.13
N THR A 72 14.80 0.36 7.09
CA THR A 72 15.74 1.47 6.85
C THR A 72 17.20 1.04 6.92
N LYS A 73 17.44 -0.24 7.27
CA LYS A 73 18.79 -0.80 7.36
C LYS A 73 19.45 -0.77 5.99
N ARG A 74 20.72 -0.33 5.93
CA ARG A 74 21.48 -0.14 4.67
C ARG A 74 21.45 -1.35 3.73
N GLN A 75 21.43 -2.55 4.28
CA GLN A 75 21.39 -3.81 3.53
C GLN A 75 19.99 -4.14 2.96
N ALA A 76 18.94 -3.55 3.53
CA ALA A 76 17.55 -3.76 3.17
C ALA A 76 17.00 -2.70 2.20
N ILE A 77 17.53 -1.46 2.21
CA ILE A 77 16.99 -0.30 1.47
C ILE A 77 16.63 -0.64 0.01
N ASP A 78 17.62 -1.10 -0.77
CA ASP A 78 17.44 -1.38 -2.20
C ASP A 78 16.53 -2.59 -2.43
N THR A 79 16.65 -3.59 -1.57
CA THR A 79 15.91 -4.86 -1.68
C THR A 79 14.42 -4.64 -1.44
N ILE A 80 14.07 -3.89 -0.39
CA ILE A 80 12.67 -3.56 -0.08
C ILE A 80 12.07 -2.72 -1.21
N ALA A 81 12.77 -1.67 -1.64
CA ALA A 81 12.24 -0.78 -2.68
C ALA A 81 11.97 -1.53 -3.99
N SER A 82 12.91 -2.39 -4.43
CA SER A 82 12.77 -3.14 -5.68
C SER A 82 11.68 -4.23 -5.60
N GLU A 83 11.65 -5.02 -4.55
CA GLU A 83 10.71 -6.15 -4.42
C GLU A 83 9.28 -5.68 -4.11
N ALA A 84 9.11 -4.64 -3.27
CA ALA A 84 7.80 -4.08 -2.99
C ALA A 84 7.21 -3.36 -4.21
N SER A 85 8.04 -2.60 -4.96
CA SER A 85 7.61 -2.00 -6.23
C SER A 85 7.22 -3.06 -7.26
N ARG A 86 7.93 -4.20 -7.30
CA ARG A 86 7.58 -5.34 -8.16
C ARG A 86 6.21 -5.92 -7.80
N ALA A 87 5.90 -5.98 -6.51
CA ALA A 87 4.61 -6.47 -5.99
C ALA A 87 3.49 -5.41 -5.96
N ASN A 88 3.75 -4.18 -6.42
CA ASN A 88 2.82 -3.04 -6.30
C ASN A 88 2.33 -2.78 -4.86
N GLN A 89 3.19 -3.06 -3.88
CA GLN A 89 2.90 -2.85 -2.47
C GLN A 89 3.65 -1.63 -1.93
N PRO A 90 3.08 -0.91 -0.94
CA PRO A 90 3.72 0.25 -0.36
C PRO A 90 4.96 -0.13 0.45
N TYR A 91 5.93 0.79 0.51
CA TYR A 91 7.18 0.56 1.22
C TYR A 91 7.80 1.81 1.85
N VAL A 92 8.63 1.58 2.88
CA VAL A 92 9.49 2.58 3.52
C VAL A 92 10.89 2.01 3.65
N ASN A 93 11.83 2.56 2.88
CA ASN A 93 13.21 2.07 2.80
C ASN A 93 14.24 3.05 3.38
N GLU A 94 13.89 4.31 3.61
CA GLU A 94 14.86 5.36 4.00
C GLU A 94 14.80 5.70 5.49
N ARG A 95 13.74 6.37 5.93
CA ARG A 95 13.57 6.72 7.34
C ARG A 95 12.10 6.70 7.71
N TRP A 96 11.77 5.95 8.76
CA TRP A 96 10.45 6.04 9.37
C TRP A 96 10.21 7.44 9.96
N LEU A 97 9.14 8.09 9.53
CA LEU A 97 8.67 9.33 10.12
C LEU A 97 7.72 8.97 11.28
N GLY A 98 8.02 9.42 12.49
CA GLY A 98 7.11 9.20 13.61
C GLY A 98 5.74 9.81 13.32
N GLY A 99 4.69 9.03 13.54
CA GLY A 99 3.33 9.39 13.17
C GLY A 99 2.92 8.97 11.76
N THR A 100 3.72 8.15 11.07
CA THR A 100 3.38 7.68 9.71
C THR A 100 2.03 6.97 9.72
N LEU A 101 1.74 6.13 10.71
CA LEU A 101 0.48 5.41 10.78
C LEU A 101 -0.49 6.09 11.75
N THR A 102 -0.01 6.42 12.95
CA THR A 102 -0.86 6.99 14.00
C THR A 102 -1.41 8.38 13.67
N ASN A 103 -0.72 9.12 12.79
CA ASN A 103 -1.18 10.42 12.28
C ASN A 103 -1.22 10.42 10.74
N TRP A 104 -1.85 9.40 10.16
CA TRP A 104 -1.98 9.24 8.70
C TRP A 104 -2.53 10.48 8.00
N LYS A 105 -3.49 11.20 8.60
CA LYS A 105 -4.08 12.40 8.00
C LYS A 105 -3.02 13.44 7.63
N THR A 106 -2.11 13.77 8.53
CA THR A 106 -1.04 14.74 8.25
C THR A 106 -0.04 14.22 7.22
N ILE A 107 0.19 12.91 7.19
CA ILE A 107 1.12 12.28 6.23
C ILE A 107 0.50 12.29 4.82
N SER A 108 -0.78 11.95 4.71
CA SER A 108 -1.56 12.05 3.49
C SER A 108 -1.58 13.48 2.95
N GLU A 109 -1.81 14.50 3.79
CA GLU A 109 -1.70 15.91 3.39
C GLU A 109 -0.31 16.27 2.84
N ARG A 110 0.75 15.68 3.40
CA ARG A 110 2.14 15.87 2.90
C ARG A 110 2.38 15.16 1.57
N ILE A 111 1.76 14.00 1.34
CA ILE A 111 1.79 13.30 0.06
C ILE A 111 1.05 14.16 -0.99
N SER A 112 -0.17 14.61 -0.72
CA SER A 112 -0.90 15.49 -1.65
C SER A 112 -0.16 16.80 -1.93
N TYR A 113 0.57 17.34 -0.96
CA TYR A 113 1.44 18.49 -1.17
C TYR A 113 2.61 18.19 -2.11
N LEU A 114 3.27 17.03 -1.97
CA LEU A 114 4.29 16.56 -2.91
C LEU A 114 3.72 16.45 -4.33
N GLU A 115 2.55 15.86 -4.49
CA GLU A 115 1.91 15.70 -5.80
C GLU A 115 1.60 17.05 -6.46
N LYS A 116 1.10 18.02 -5.68
CA LYS A 116 0.89 19.39 -6.16
C LYS A 116 2.20 20.05 -6.58
N LEU A 117 3.30 19.84 -5.85
CA LEU A 117 4.61 20.39 -6.23
C LEU A 117 5.12 19.78 -7.55
N GLU A 118 4.92 18.49 -7.76
CA GLU A 118 5.28 17.82 -9.00
C GLU A 118 4.42 18.29 -10.17
N GLN A 119 3.09 18.39 -9.99
CA GLN A 119 2.18 18.92 -11.01
C GLN A 119 2.58 20.33 -11.45
N ARG A 120 2.93 21.21 -10.50
CA ARG A 120 3.39 22.58 -10.80
C ARG A 120 4.73 22.61 -11.52
N ARG A 121 5.64 21.70 -11.17
CA ARG A 121 6.93 21.52 -11.88
C ARG A 121 6.66 21.09 -13.32
N ASP A 122 5.79 20.10 -13.51
CA ASP A 122 5.49 19.50 -14.81
C ASP A 122 4.67 20.44 -15.71
N ALA A 123 3.85 21.31 -15.11
CA ALA A 123 3.18 22.43 -15.79
C ALA A 123 4.13 23.57 -16.22
N GLY A 124 5.42 23.50 -15.87
CA GLY A 124 6.41 24.50 -16.25
C GLY A 124 6.40 25.78 -15.40
N GLU A 125 5.64 25.84 -14.30
CA GLU A 125 5.60 27.03 -13.43
C GLU A 125 6.98 27.38 -12.86
N PHE A 126 7.83 26.38 -12.68
CA PHE A 126 9.15 26.52 -12.09
C PHE A 126 10.10 27.33 -12.97
N ASP A 127 9.80 27.45 -14.27
CA ASP A 127 10.62 28.22 -15.19
C ASP A 127 10.51 29.73 -15.00
N TYR A 128 9.36 30.20 -14.53
CA TYR A 128 9.12 31.61 -14.20
C TYR A 128 9.68 32.02 -12.83
N LEU A 129 10.09 31.05 -12.01
CA LEU A 129 10.65 31.30 -10.68
C LEU A 129 12.12 31.71 -10.74
N LYS A 130 12.56 32.49 -9.75
CA LYS A 130 13.97 32.82 -9.57
C LYS A 130 14.77 31.54 -9.31
N LYS A 131 16.00 31.45 -9.82
CA LYS A 131 16.88 30.28 -9.66
C LYS A 131 17.00 29.76 -8.23
N ARG A 132 17.02 30.67 -7.24
CA ARG A 132 17.08 30.32 -5.81
C ARG A 132 15.80 29.62 -5.31
N GLU A 133 14.64 30.07 -5.77
CA GLU A 133 13.34 29.51 -5.40
C GLU A 133 13.11 28.17 -6.10
N ARG A 134 13.45 28.09 -7.40
CA ARG A 134 13.45 26.84 -8.17
C ARG A 134 14.25 25.75 -7.46
N LEU A 135 15.52 26.04 -7.12
CA LEU A 135 16.40 25.10 -6.43
C LEU A 135 15.86 24.69 -5.05
N ARG A 136 15.14 25.58 -4.36
CA ARG A 136 14.52 25.27 -3.08
C ARG A 136 13.40 24.23 -3.26
N TYR A 137 12.51 24.45 -4.24
CA TYR A 137 11.42 23.52 -4.51
C TYR A 137 11.92 22.19 -5.05
N GLU A 138 12.94 22.18 -5.93
CA GLU A 138 13.56 20.93 -6.42
C GLU A 138 14.11 20.09 -5.27
N ARG A 139 14.85 20.70 -4.33
CA ARG A 139 15.36 20.00 -3.14
C ARG A 139 14.24 19.53 -2.21
N GLU A 140 13.14 20.26 -2.15
CA GLU A 140 11.98 19.90 -1.35
C GLU A 140 11.27 18.68 -1.95
N ILE A 141 11.06 18.65 -3.27
CA ILE A 141 10.52 17.51 -4.01
C ILE A 141 11.43 16.30 -3.84
N GLU A 142 12.74 16.43 -4.06
CA GLU A 142 13.70 15.33 -3.92
C GLU A 142 13.65 14.73 -2.50
N LYS A 143 13.63 15.59 -1.47
CA LYS A 143 13.56 15.16 -0.08
C LYS A 143 12.23 14.48 0.27
N LEU A 144 11.12 14.96 -0.28
CA LEU A 144 9.80 14.38 -0.06
C LEU A 144 9.67 13.04 -0.79
N ASN A 145 10.11 12.95 -2.05
CA ASN A 145 10.14 11.69 -2.82
C ASN A 145 10.99 10.62 -2.14
N LEU A 146 12.17 10.99 -1.62
CA LEU A 146 13.03 10.06 -0.90
C LEU A 146 12.34 9.45 0.33
N ARG A 147 11.45 10.19 1.00
CA ARG A 147 10.84 9.77 2.28
C ARG A 147 9.44 9.20 2.15
N LEU A 148 8.65 9.75 1.23
CA LEU A 148 7.22 9.46 1.07
C LEU A 148 6.91 8.71 -0.23
N GLY A 149 7.89 8.59 -1.15
CA GLY A 149 7.66 8.00 -2.47
C GLY A 149 7.08 6.59 -2.42
N GLY A 150 7.56 5.75 -1.49
CA GLY A 150 7.09 4.38 -1.36
C GLY A 150 5.70 4.22 -0.73
N ILE A 151 5.18 5.25 -0.05
CA ILE A 151 3.83 5.26 0.54
C ILE A 151 2.85 6.15 -0.22
N ARG A 152 3.28 6.69 -1.37
CA ARG A 152 2.48 7.62 -2.18
C ARG A 152 1.15 7.03 -2.63
N ASN A 153 1.17 5.75 -3.01
CA ASN A 153 0.00 5.07 -3.57
C ASN A 153 -0.95 4.52 -2.49
N MET A 154 -0.61 4.66 -1.20
CA MET A 154 -1.46 4.20 -0.11
C MET A 154 -2.69 5.08 -0.01
N LYS A 155 -3.88 4.47 -0.07
CA LYS A 155 -5.15 5.17 0.12
C LYS A 155 -5.58 5.23 1.58
N GLY A 156 -5.10 4.30 2.40
CA GLY A 156 -5.48 4.17 3.80
C GLY A 156 -4.37 3.55 4.64
N LEU A 157 -4.77 3.04 5.81
CA LEU A 157 -3.86 2.28 6.67
C LEU A 157 -3.63 0.89 6.06
N PRO A 158 -2.40 0.35 6.17
CA PRO A 158 -2.11 -1.00 5.68
C PRO A 158 -2.81 -2.04 6.55
N ALA A 159 -3.20 -3.16 5.94
CA ALA A 159 -3.81 -4.28 6.63
C ALA A 159 -2.78 -5.10 7.41
N LEU A 160 -1.53 -5.13 6.92
CA LEU A 160 -0.43 -5.91 7.48
C LEU A 160 0.89 -5.15 7.29
N MET A 161 1.81 -5.31 8.24
CA MET A 161 3.15 -4.73 8.13
C MET A 161 4.22 -5.81 8.11
N PHE A 162 5.16 -5.68 7.19
CA PHE A 162 6.35 -6.53 7.11
C PHE A 162 7.60 -5.70 7.43
N VAL A 163 8.30 -6.04 8.52
CA VAL A 163 9.41 -5.25 9.08
C VAL A 163 10.72 -6.03 9.06
N ILE A 164 11.79 -5.36 8.63
CA ILE A 164 13.17 -5.88 8.69
C ILE A 164 13.94 -5.13 9.76
N ASP A 165 14.56 -5.87 10.68
CA ASP A 165 15.28 -5.34 11.86
C ASP A 165 14.35 -4.52 12.78
N VAL A 166 13.67 -5.25 13.67
CA VAL A 166 12.73 -4.68 14.65
C VAL A 166 13.41 -3.73 15.63
N THR A 167 14.71 -3.90 15.88
CA THR A 167 15.46 -3.02 16.78
C THR A 167 15.64 -1.64 16.15
N GLN A 168 15.93 -1.61 14.84
CA GLN A 168 16.06 -0.37 14.09
C GLN A 168 14.70 0.32 13.87
N GLU A 169 13.64 -0.47 13.66
CA GLU A 169 12.28 0.01 13.35
C GLU A 169 11.30 -0.02 14.53
N GLU A 170 11.78 0.12 15.77
CA GLU A 170 10.94 0.04 16.97
C GLU A 170 9.76 1.02 16.94
N THR A 171 9.95 2.20 16.33
CA THR A 171 8.88 3.22 16.23
C THR A 171 7.76 2.76 15.29
N ALA A 172 8.11 2.12 14.17
CA ALA A 172 7.12 1.60 13.22
C ALA A 172 6.28 0.49 13.87
N VAL A 173 6.95 -0.47 14.52
CA VAL A 173 6.31 -1.58 15.24
C VAL A 173 5.42 -1.06 16.37
N ARG A 174 5.87 -0.07 17.13
CA ARG A 174 5.06 0.54 18.19
C ARG A 174 3.80 1.21 17.65
N GLU A 175 3.90 1.95 16.54
CA GLU A 175 2.74 2.57 15.90
C GLU A 175 1.76 1.52 15.36
N ALA A 176 2.26 0.44 14.75
CA ALA A 176 1.46 -0.70 14.30
C ALA A 176 0.66 -1.31 15.45
N ASN A 177 1.32 -1.58 16.58
CA ASN A 177 0.73 -2.20 17.75
C ASN A 177 -0.34 -1.32 18.41
N ILE A 178 -0.15 0.00 18.42
CA ILE A 178 -1.18 0.94 18.91
C ILE A 178 -2.45 0.85 18.06
N LEU A 179 -2.29 0.73 16.75
CA LEU A 179 -3.39 0.62 15.79
C LEU A 179 -3.91 -0.80 15.61
N LYS A 180 -3.27 -1.78 16.27
CA LYS A 180 -3.56 -3.22 16.16
C LYS A 180 -3.43 -3.76 14.73
N ILE A 181 -2.49 -3.19 13.97
CA ILE A 181 -2.11 -3.72 12.66
C ILE A 181 -1.17 -4.91 12.93
N PRO A 182 -1.45 -6.11 12.41
CA PRO A 182 -0.58 -7.27 12.60
C PRO A 182 0.81 -7.02 12.01
N VAL A 183 1.84 -7.47 12.72
CA VAL A 183 3.24 -7.27 12.34
C VAL A 183 3.92 -8.61 12.07
N ILE A 184 4.46 -8.75 10.86
CA ILE A 184 5.43 -9.77 10.50
C ILE A 184 6.83 -9.18 10.62
N GLY A 185 7.66 -9.76 11.47
CA GLY A 185 9.00 -9.24 11.76
C GLY A 185 10.11 -10.23 11.45
N VAL A 186 11.10 -9.80 10.66
CA VAL A 186 12.38 -10.51 10.54
C VAL A 186 13.21 -10.19 11.78
N VAL A 187 13.43 -11.20 12.61
CA VAL A 187 14.17 -11.06 13.87
C VAL A 187 15.50 -11.80 13.85
N ASP A 188 16.55 -11.10 14.24
CA ASP A 188 17.80 -11.70 14.62
C ASP A 188 17.84 -11.87 16.16
N THR A 189 18.79 -12.64 16.64
CA THR A 189 19.12 -12.98 18.03
C THR A 189 19.22 -11.81 19.00
N ASN A 190 19.43 -10.57 18.56
CA ASN A 190 19.46 -9.37 19.40
C ASN A 190 18.08 -8.70 19.58
N CYS A 191 17.09 -9.04 18.76
CA CYS A 191 15.77 -8.41 18.78
C CYS A 191 14.88 -8.93 19.92
N ASP A 192 13.90 -8.14 20.35
CA ASP A 192 12.82 -8.61 21.23
C ASP A 192 11.68 -9.18 20.36
N PRO A 193 11.30 -10.47 20.52
CA PRO A 193 10.21 -11.07 19.76
C PRO A 193 8.81 -10.67 20.25
N ASP A 194 8.66 -10.18 21.49
CA ASP A 194 7.33 -9.93 22.09
C ASP A 194 6.42 -8.93 21.34
N PRO A 195 6.91 -7.82 20.73
CA PRO A 195 6.04 -6.85 20.07
C PRO A 195 5.62 -7.28 18.65
N ILE A 196 5.89 -8.52 18.23
CA ILE A 196 5.69 -9.01 16.87
C ILE A 196 4.73 -10.20 16.92
N ASP A 197 3.69 -10.18 16.08
CA ASP A 197 2.70 -11.25 16.02
C ASP A 197 3.22 -12.47 15.28
N HIS A 198 3.88 -12.25 14.13
CA HIS A 198 4.41 -13.30 13.27
C HIS A 198 5.92 -13.14 13.09
N ILE A 199 6.66 -14.06 13.70
CA ILE A 199 8.10 -13.95 13.84
C ILE A 199 8.78 -14.79 12.75
N ILE A 200 9.74 -14.20 12.03
CA ILE A 200 10.62 -14.93 11.11
C ILE A 200 12.06 -14.84 11.63
N PRO A 201 12.58 -15.90 12.29
CA PRO A 201 13.96 -15.93 12.76
C PRO A 201 14.93 -15.97 11.58
N SER A 202 15.68 -14.89 11.37
CA SER A 202 16.65 -14.79 10.28
C SER A 202 17.72 -13.74 10.54
N ASN A 203 18.86 -13.93 9.90
CA ASN A 203 19.88 -12.91 9.72
C ASN A 203 19.31 -11.66 9.02
N ASP A 204 19.47 -10.50 9.65
CA ASP A 204 19.06 -9.19 9.13
C ASP A 204 20.26 -8.33 8.65
N ASP A 205 21.49 -8.82 8.77
CA ASP A 205 22.73 -8.15 8.32
C ASP A 205 23.16 -8.60 6.92
N ALA A 206 22.78 -9.82 6.51
CA ALA A 206 23.18 -10.39 5.23
C ALA A 206 22.21 -10.01 4.10
N ILE A 207 22.70 -9.24 3.11
CA ILE A 207 21.92 -8.83 1.93
C ILE A 207 21.25 -10.03 1.23
N ARG A 208 21.94 -11.18 1.13
CA ARG A 208 21.41 -12.39 0.50
C ARG A 208 20.25 -13.00 1.28
N ALA A 209 20.31 -12.96 2.62
CA ALA A 209 19.24 -13.46 3.49
C ALA A 209 18.01 -12.55 3.38
N ILE A 210 18.21 -11.24 3.51
CA ILE A 210 17.15 -10.23 3.34
C ILE A 210 16.48 -10.37 1.98
N LYS A 211 17.25 -10.45 0.90
CA LYS A 211 16.72 -10.62 -0.46
C LYS A 211 15.91 -11.89 -0.63
N LEU A 212 16.33 -13.00 -0.03
CA LEU A 212 15.57 -14.24 -0.09
C LEU A 212 14.21 -14.09 0.61
N ILE A 213 14.19 -13.54 1.82
CA ILE A 213 12.94 -13.42 2.60
C ILE A 213 12.01 -12.38 1.97
N VAL A 214 12.50 -11.18 1.69
CA VAL A 214 11.70 -10.10 1.08
C VAL A 214 11.17 -10.54 -0.28
N GLY A 215 12.01 -11.15 -1.12
CA GLY A 215 11.59 -11.65 -2.42
C GLY A 215 10.45 -12.68 -2.31
N LYS A 216 10.49 -13.55 -1.29
CA LYS A 216 9.42 -14.52 -1.05
C LYS A 216 8.14 -13.90 -0.52
N MET A 217 8.22 -12.89 0.33
CA MET A 217 7.03 -12.14 0.78
C MET A 217 6.43 -11.32 -0.36
N ALA A 218 7.26 -10.75 -1.25
CA ALA A 218 6.78 -10.08 -2.45
C ALA A 218 6.14 -11.06 -3.45
N ASP A 219 6.70 -12.27 -3.61
CA ASP A 219 6.08 -13.33 -4.41
C ASP A 219 4.72 -13.75 -3.85
N ALA A 220 4.58 -13.84 -2.52
CA ALA A 220 3.28 -14.12 -1.87
C ALA A 220 2.24 -13.03 -2.15
N ALA A 221 2.65 -11.76 -2.06
CA ALA A 221 1.77 -10.64 -2.37
C ALA A 221 1.34 -10.65 -3.85
N LEU A 222 2.25 -10.99 -4.77
CA LEU A 222 1.92 -11.15 -6.19
C LEU A 222 0.96 -12.31 -6.44
N GLU A 223 1.13 -13.44 -5.75
CA GLU A 223 0.22 -14.57 -5.82
C GLU A 223 -1.18 -14.17 -5.34
N GLY A 224 -1.28 -13.47 -4.20
CA GLY A 224 -2.55 -12.95 -3.69
C GLY A 224 -3.21 -11.95 -4.65
N LEU A 225 -2.44 -11.06 -5.28
CA LEU A 225 -2.96 -10.14 -6.29
C LEU A 225 -3.52 -10.86 -7.53
N ASN A 226 -2.89 -11.96 -7.95
CA ASN A 226 -3.36 -12.74 -9.08
C ASN A 226 -4.64 -13.52 -8.73
N MET A 227 -4.71 -14.12 -7.54
CA MET A 227 -5.93 -14.78 -7.04
C MET A 227 -7.11 -13.82 -7.02
N ARG A 228 -6.91 -12.61 -6.50
CA ARG A 228 -7.94 -11.57 -6.48
C ARG A 228 -8.42 -11.18 -7.88
N LYS A 229 -7.52 -11.10 -8.86
CA LYS A 229 -7.91 -10.80 -10.25
C LYS A 229 -8.74 -11.92 -10.84
N GLU A 230 -8.34 -13.18 -10.61
CA GLU A 230 -9.09 -14.34 -11.09
C GLU A 230 -10.49 -14.41 -10.46
N GLU A 231 -10.63 -14.08 -9.17
CA GLU A 231 -11.95 -14.01 -8.50
C GLU A 231 -12.83 -12.90 -9.09
N VAL A 232 -12.28 -11.71 -9.31
CA VAL A 232 -13.02 -10.60 -9.93
C VAL A 232 -13.41 -10.93 -11.37
N ASP A 233 -12.51 -11.52 -12.15
CA ASP A 233 -12.79 -11.94 -13.54
C ASP A 233 -13.87 -13.04 -13.56
N ALA A 234 -13.85 -13.97 -12.60
CA ALA A 234 -14.87 -15.01 -12.46
C ALA A 234 -16.24 -14.44 -12.11
N GLU A 235 -16.32 -13.50 -11.16
CA GLU A 235 -17.56 -12.81 -10.80
C GLU A 235 -18.15 -12.03 -11.98
N ILE A 236 -17.30 -11.38 -12.80
CA ILE A 236 -17.74 -10.68 -14.01
C ILE A 236 -18.27 -11.67 -15.04
N THR A 237 -17.58 -12.80 -15.28
CA THR A 237 -18.07 -13.81 -16.22
C THR A 237 -19.35 -14.50 -15.76
N ASP A 238 -19.51 -14.72 -14.46
CA ASP A 238 -20.75 -15.26 -13.90
C ASP A 238 -21.88 -14.24 -14.09
N PHE A 239 -21.66 -12.95 -13.79
CA PHE A 239 -22.65 -11.89 -14.03
C PHE A 239 -23.08 -11.81 -15.51
N ASP A 240 -22.12 -11.79 -16.45
CA ASP A 240 -22.41 -11.79 -17.89
C ASP A 240 -23.18 -13.06 -18.32
N SER A 241 -22.92 -14.20 -17.67
CA SER A 241 -23.63 -15.45 -17.95
C SER A 241 -25.06 -15.45 -17.41
N TYR A 242 -25.30 -14.90 -16.21
CA TYR A 242 -26.64 -14.73 -15.65
C TYR A 242 -27.47 -13.73 -16.46
N GLU A 243 -26.86 -12.65 -16.95
CA GLU A 243 -27.53 -11.67 -17.82
C GLU A 243 -27.89 -12.30 -19.18
N ALA A 244 -27.00 -13.11 -19.75
CA ALA A 244 -27.26 -13.85 -20.98
C ALA A 244 -28.33 -14.96 -20.81
N GLU A 245 -28.40 -15.61 -19.65
CA GLU A 245 -29.38 -16.66 -19.34
C GLU A 245 -30.76 -16.06 -19.01
N ALA A 246 -30.81 -14.91 -18.32
CA ALA A 246 -32.03 -14.11 -18.13
C ALA A 246 -32.59 -13.57 -19.45
N ALA A 247 -31.74 -13.16 -20.39
CA ALA A 247 -32.13 -12.74 -21.73
C ALA A 247 -32.66 -13.91 -22.60
N TYR A 248 -32.31 -15.17 -22.28
CA TYR A 248 -32.75 -16.35 -23.02
C TYR A 248 -34.10 -16.92 -22.51
N ASP A 249 -34.44 -16.73 -21.22
CA ASP A 249 -35.65 -17.31 -20.62
C ASP A 249 -36.91 -16.42 -20.72
N GLY A 250 -36.82 -15.27 -21.40
CA GLY A 250 -38.00 -14.51 -21.86
C GLY A 250 -38.95 -14.03 -20.76
N VAL A 251 -38.46 -13.77 -19.55
CA VAL A 251 -39.23 -13.13 -18.48
C VAL A 251 -38.99 -11.63 -18.56
N GLU A 252 -39.72 -10.96 -19.45
CA GLU A 252 -39.96 -9.52 -19.34
C GLU A 252 -40.79 -9.30 -18.06
N ASP A 253 -40.35 -8.36 -17.21
CA ASP A 253 -40.96 -7.94 -15.93
C ASP A 253 -40.52 -8.68 -14.65
N VAL A 254 -39.22 -8.63 -14.32
CA VAL A 254 -38.79 -8.64 -12.92
C VAL A 254 -38.19 -7.28 -12.60
N ASP A 255 -38.86 -6.53 -11.72
CA ASP A 255 -38.47 -5.19 -11.25
C ASP A 255 -37.01 -5.19 -10.78
N ASP A 256 -36.18 -4.29 -11.35
CA ASP A 256 -34.73 -4.19 -11.12
C ASP A 256 -34.38 -4.08 -9.63
N GLU A 257 -35.33 -3.61 -8.81
CA GLU A 257 -35.23 -3.46 -7.37
C GLU A 257 -35.12 -4.79 -6.59
N GLN A 258 -35.50 -5.94 -7.19
CA GLN A 258 -35.44 -7.26 -6.53
C GLN A 258 -34.16 -8.05 -6.81
N LEU A 259 -33.38 -7.66 -7.83
CA LEU A 259 -32.18 -8.39 -8.29
C LEU A 259 -30.87 -7.79 -7.78
N LEU A 260 -30.86 -6.51 -7.44
CA LEU A 260 -29.68 -5.80 -6.95
C LEU A 260 -29.54 -5.99 -5.43
N GLY A 261 -28.42 -6.56 -4.99
CA GLY A 261 -28.05 -6.56 -3.58
C GLY A 261 -27.98 -5.14 -3.01
N ALA A 262 -28.18 -4.99 -1.70
CA ALA A 262 -28.23 -3.68 -1.04
C ALA A 262 -26.99 -2.78 -1.28
N SER A 263 -25.84 -3.36 -1.66
CA SER A 263 -24.63 -2.61 -2.00
C SER A 263 -24.62 -2.06 -3.43
N THR A 264 -25.27 -2.73 -4.38
CA THR A 264 -25.40 -2.28 -5.77
C THR A 264 -26.51 -1.23 -5.90
N LEU A 265 -27.63 -1.43 -5.20
CA LEU A 265 -28.70 -0.42 -5.14
C LEU A 265 -28.24 0.88 -4.49
N ALA A 266 -27.33 0.81 -3.50
CA ALA A 266 -26.72 1.97 -2.88
C ALA A 266 -25.80 2.75 -3.83
N LYS A 267 -25.01 2.05 -4.66
CA LYS A 267 -24.14 2.67 -5.66
C LYS A 267 -24.91 3.28 -6.83
N ILE A 268 -26.01 2.65 -7.22
CA ILE A 268 -26.88 3.18 -8.27
C ILE A 268 -27.61 4.42 -7.76
N ARG A 269 -28.14 4.42 -6.53
CA ARG A 269 -28.69 5.64 -5.92
C ARG A 269 -27.64 6.75 -5.75
N GLU A 270 -26.41 6.42 -5.35
CA GLU A 270 -25.33 7.41 -5.30
C GLU A 270 -25.03 8.00 -6.68
N ALA A 271 -25.05 7.17 -7.74
CA ALA A 271 -24.82 7.62 -9.11
C ALA A 271 -26.01 8.44 -9.67
N GLU A 272 -27.24 8.04 -9.37
CA GLU A 272 -28.46 8.77 -9.77
C GLU A 272 -28.60 10.10 -9.02
N ASP A 273 -28.25 10.14 -7.73
CA ASP A 273 -28.19 11.39 -6.96
C ASP A 273 -27.07 12.31 -7.48
N GLU A 274 -25.92 11.76 -7.90
CA GLU A 274 -24.84 12.54 -8.54
C GLU A 274 -25.23 13.06 -9.93
N GLU A 275 -25.94 12.27 -10.74
CA GLU A 275 -26.45 12.68 -12.05
C GLU A 275 -27.58 13.71 -11.92
N ALA A 276 -28.50 13.56 -10.96
CA ALA A 276 -29.56 14.53 -10.71
C ALA A 276 -29.01 15.88 -10.22
N VAL A 277 -27.99 15.85 -9.34
CA VAL A 277 -27.30 17.07 -8.89
C VAL A 277 -26.51 17.72 -10.04
N ALA A 278 -25.96 16.92 -10.96
CA ALA A 278 -25.29 17.43 -12.15
C ALA A 278 -26.29 18.04 -13.15
N GLU A 279 -27.46 17.44 -13.36
CA GLU A 279 -28.51 17.98 -14.23
C GLU A 279 -29.11 19.27 -13.65
N GLU A 280 -29.43 19.33 -12.36
CA GLU A 280 -29.92 20.57 -11.71
C GLU A 280 -28.88 21.70 -11.80
N ALA A 281 -27.58 21.39 -11.66
CA ALA A 281 -26.52 22.39 -11.79
C ALA A 281 -26.32 22.88 -13.24
N VAL A 282 -26.59 22.04 -14.24
CA VAL A 282 -26.56 22.42 -15.66
C VAL A 282 -27.78 23.26 -16.01
N GLU A 283 -28.96 22.94 -15.47
CA GLU A 283 -30.18 23.70 -15.69
C GLU A 283 -30.10 25.09 -15.01
N GLU A 284 -29.56 25.19 -13.79
CA GLU A 284 -29.28 26.50 -13.14
C GLU A 284 -28.27 27.33 -13.94
N ALA A 285 -27.23 26.70 -14.50
CA ALA A 285 -26.24 27.39 -15.32
C ALA A 285 -26.82 27.85 -16.67
N GLU A 286 -27.71 27.10 -17.29
CA GLU A 286 -28.41 27.52 -18.52
C GLU A 286 -29.39 28.66 -18.25
N ILE A 287 -30.09 28.66 -17.11
CA ILE A 287 -31.01 29.74 -16.73
C ILE A 287 -30.25 31.05 -16.47
N ASP A 288 -29.06 31.01 -15.84
CA ASP A 288 -28.23 32.20 -15.60
C ASP A 288 -27.66 32.79 -16.91
N VAL A 289 -27.27 31.94 -17.88
CA VAL A 289 -26.76 32.39 -19.19
C VAL A 289 -27.89 32.99 -20.05
N VAL A 290 -29.12 32.48 -19.94
CA VAL A 290 -30.29 33.05 -20.63
C VAL A 290 -30.75 34.37 -19.97
N ALA A 291 -30.60 34.51 -18.66
CA ALA A 291 -30.88 35.77 -17.95
C ALA A 291 -29.86 36.89 -18.27
N GLU A 292 -28.58 36.55 -18.42
CA GLU A 292 -27.52 37.50 -18.78
C GLU A 292 -27.59 37.95 -20.26
N THR A 293 -28.06 37.07 -21.16
CA THR A 293 -28.29 37.43 -22.57
C THR A 293 -29.58 38.22 -22.80
N ALA A 294 -30.66 37.92 -22.07
CA ALA A 294 -31.91 38.69 -22.13
C ALA A 294 -31.78 40.11 -21.54
N SER A 295 -30.88 40.33 -20.58
CA SER A 295 -30.62 41.67 -20.03
C SER A 295 -29.68 42.52 -20.91
N ALA A 296 -28.92 41.90 -21.83
CA ALA A 296 -28.10 42.61 -22.81
C ALA A 296 -28.88 43.09 -24.05
N GLU A 297 -29.98 42.42 -24.43
CA GLU A 297 -30.80 42.81 -25.60
C GLU A 297 -31.80 43.95 -25.34
N VAL A 298 -32.18 44.21 -24.08
CA VAL A 298 -33.18 45.26 -23.75
C VAL A 298 -32.59 46.69 -23.73
N VAL A 299 -31.27 46.87 -23.82
CA VAL A 299 -30.63 48.20 -23.83
C VAL A 299 -30.37 48.71 -25.27
N GLY A 300 -30.63 47.89 -26.31
CA GLY A 300 -30.21 48.20 -27.69
C GLY A 300 -31.30 48.70 -28.66
N ALA A 301 -32.57 48.78 -28.26
CA ALA A 301 -33.68 49.03 -29.20
C ALA A 301 -34.65 50.09 -28.69
N ASP A 302 -34.19 51.33 -28.51
CA ASP A 302 -35.07 52.51 -28.39
C ASP A 302 -34.29 53.81 -28.69
N GLU A 303 -33.69 53.95 -29.88
CA GLU A 303 -33.26 55.25 -30.45
C GLU A 303 -33.23 55.16 -31.99
N GLU A 304 -34.40 55.16 -32.66
CA GLU A 304 -34.55 55.59 -34.06
C GLU A 304 -36.04 55.66 -34.46
N ASN A 305 -36.74 56.76 -34.13
CA ASN A 305 -37.76 57.42 -34.97
C ASN A 305 -38.48 58.57 -34.24
N GLU A 306 -38.06 59.80 -34.56
CA GLU A 306 -38.78 61.09 -34.71
C GLU A 306 -37.93 62.29 -34.25
#